data_AF-A0A7X8XWF5-F1
#
_entry.id   AF-A0A7X8XWF5-F1
#
_cell.length_a   1.000
_cell.length_b   1.000
_cell.length_c   1.000
_cell.angle_alpha   90.00
_cell.angle_beta   90.00
_cell.angle_gamma   90.00
#
_symmetry.space_group_name_H-M   'P 1'
#
loop_
_entity.id
_entity.type
_entity.pdbx_description
1 polymer ?
#
loop_
_entity_poly.entity_id
_entity_poly.type
_entity_poly.pdbx_seq_one_letter_code
_entity_poly.pdbx_strand_id
1 'polypeptide(L)'
;MNQSRREFVKLLSKGTALGTLGFLVPSTLFATNKLKQITILHTNDTHSQIDPFPSSHKHYPNMAGVAKRKQFIDQVRAEQENVLLLDAGDIFQGTPYFNFFKGEIEMKSMSKMGYDAATIGNHDFDNKVDGLSNVMPHADFDMLITNYDFSNTSMDGKTKPYKIFHKDGIKIGVFGIGIKLDGLVSKSCYQETKYSSGIDAAQQFSKLLKFEENCDLVICLSHLGYTAFNKGDEDDHQLAKKTKYIDVIIGGHSHTFLDEPTVMKNAEDKDVLVTQVGYAGIKVGRLDFYFNDNKPLAYSSDHFQLYAIK
;
A
#
# COMPACT_ATOMS: atom_id res chain seq x y z
N MET A 1 16.53 -16.91 22.98
CA MET A 1 16.38 -15.57 22.37
C MET A 1 15.16 -15.46 21.43
N ASN A 2 14.08 -16.24 21.67
CA ASN A 2 12.87 -16.31 20.80
C ASN A 2 11.56 -15.99 21.54
N GLN A 3 11.62 -15.51 22.80
CA GLN A 3 10.43 -15.20 23.60
C GLN A 3 10.00 -13.72 23.54
N SER A 4 10.90 -12.78 23.25
CA SER A 4 10.59 -11.34 23.32
C SER A 4 9.63 -10.84 22.23
N ARG A 5 9.60 -11.50 21.07
CA ARG A 5 8.71 -11.12 19.95
C ARG A 5 7.28 -11.61 20.12
N ARG A 6 7.07 -12.78 20.73
CA ARG A 6 5.72 -13.40 20.90
C ARG A 6 4.93 -12.84 22.08
N GLU A 7 5.60 -12.31 23.11
CA GLU A 7 4.95 -11.66 24.25
C GLU A 7 4.47 -10.23 23.91
N PHE A 8 5.08 -9.57 22.92
CA PHE A 8 4.75 -8.19 22.53
C PHE A 8 3.47 -8.10 21.66
N VAL A 9 3.19 -9.12 20.85
CA VAL A 9 2.08 -9.11 19.85
C VAL A 9 0.69 -9.24 20.50
N LYS A 10 0.58 -9.63 21.78
CA LYS A 10 -0.73 -9.76 22.47
C LYS A 10 -1.14 -8.55 23.31
N LEU A 11 -0.35 -7.47 23.35
CA LEU A 11 -0.54 -6.37 24.31
C LEU A 11 -1.21 -5.11 23.75
N LEU A 12 -1.52 -5.05 22.45
CA LEU A 12 -2.06 -3.83 21.81
C LEU A 12 -3.55 -3.89 21.44
N SER A 13 -4.19 -5.07 21.49
CA SER A 13 -5.59 -5.25 21.03
C SER A 13 -6.68 -4.82 22.03
N LYS A 14 -6.37 -4.04 23.06
CA LYS A 14 -7.35 -3.52 24.04
C LYS A 14 -7.04 -2.09 24.50
N GLY A 15 -6.83 -1.17 23.56
CA GLY A 15 -6.23 0.14 23.84
C GLY A 15 -7.01 1.41 23.51
N THR A 16 -8.23 1.35 22.99
CA THR A 16 -9.08 2.55 22.78
C THR A 16 -10.54 2.27 23.12
N ALA A 17 -10.79 1.76 24.32
CA ALA A 17 -12.03 2.07 25.02
C ALA A 17 -11.65 2.89 26.25
N LEU A 18 -12.14 4.13 26.30
CA LEU A 18 -12.17 4.94 27.52
C LEU A 18 -12.56 4.05 28.71
N GLY A 19 -11.64 3.83 29.65
CA GLY A 19 -11.93 3.04 30.84
C GLY A 19 -10.70 2.56 31.60
N THR A 20 -9.97 3.51 32.20
CA THR A 20 -9.19 3.35 33.44
C THR A 20 -8.72 1.93 33.83
N LEU A 21 -7.44 1.62 33.56
CA LEU A 21 -6.54 0.95 34.50
C LEU A 21 -5.13 1.00 33.90
N GLY A 22 -4.36 1.98 34.36
CA GLY A 22 -2.95 2.08 34.02
C GLY A 22 -2.21 0.83 34.49
N PHE A 23 -1.39 0.28 33.61
CA PHE A 23 -0.16 -0.36 34.04
C PHE A 23 0.98 0.17 33.20
N LEU A 24 1.90 0.78 33.94
CA LEU A 24 3.12 1.43 33.53
C LEU A 24 3.85 0.55 32.51
N VAL A 25 4.00 1.07 31.29
CA VAL A 25 5.25 0.82 30.56
C VAL A 25 6.36 1.10 31.56
N PRO A 26 7.37 0.22 31.73
CA PRO A 26 8.53 0.57 32.52
C PRO A 26 8.99 1.94 32.04
N SER A 27 8.86 2.96 32.88
CA SER A 27 9.25 4.33 32.55
C SER A 27 10.73 4.38 32.15
N THR A 28 11.48 3.32 32.40
CA THR A 28 12.85 3.06 31.95
C THR A 28 13.01 2.79 30.45
N LEU A 29 11.98 2.30 29.74
CA LEU A 29 11.99 2.15 28.27
C LEU A 29 11.63 3.47 27.56
N PHE A 30 10.81 4.31 28.20
CA PHE A 30 10.58 5.70 27.78
C PHE A 30 11.67 6.66 28.25
N ALA A 31 12.51 6.25 29.21
CA ALA A 31 13.63 7.05 29.72
C ALA A 31 14.84 7.09 28.77
N THR A 32 14.82 6.33 27.67
CA THR A 32 15.81 6.45 26.60
C THR A 32 15.17 7.14 25.40
N ASN A 33 15.77 8.25 25.00
CA ASN A 33 15.31 9.22 24.00
C ASN A 33 15.28 8.68 22.55
N LYS A 34 14.73 7.48 22.26
CA LYS A 34 15.01 6.80 20.96
C LYS A 34 13.92 5.91 20.34
N LEU A 35 12.68 5.87 20.82
CA LEU A 35 11.63 5.17 20.07
C LEU A 35 11.16 6.05 18.91
N LYS A 36 11.39 5.59 17.69
CA LYS A 36 10.94 6.27 16.46
C LYS A 36 9.70 5.60 15.92
N GLN A 37 8.73 6.38 15.47
CA GLN A 37 7.49 5.88 14.86
C GLN A 37 7.42 6.31 13.41
N ILE A 38 7.12 5.34 12.52
CA ILE A 38 6.79 5.57 11.11
C ILE A 38 5.36 5.09 10.87
N THR A 39 4.51 5.98 10.37
CA THR A 39 3.13 5.67 10.01
C THR A 39 3.01 5.47 8.52
N ILE A 40 2.55 4.30 8.09
CA ILE A 40 2.22 3.99 6.70
C ILE A 40 0.70 4.00 6.56
N LEU A 41 0.19 4.96 5.80
CA LEU A 41 -1.17 4.98 5.32
C LEU A 41 -1.23 4.32 3.94
N HIS A 42 -2.29 3.56 3.67
CA HIS A 42 -2.44 2.98 2.34
C HIS A 42 -3.89 2.83 1.86
N THR A 43 -4.02 2.82 0.55
CA THR A 43 -5.24 2.45 -0.18
C THR A 43 -4.93 1.50 -1.32
N ASN A 44 -5.98 0.97 -1.93
CA ASN A 44 -5.93 0.15 -3.12
C ASN A 44 -7.31 0.22 -3.82
N ASP A 45 -7.36 -0.06 -5.11
CA ASP A 45 -8.60 -0.29 -5.87
C ASP A 45 -9.62 0.84 -5.70
N THR A 46 -9.16 2.09 -5.80
CA THR A 46 -10.01 3.26 -5.53
C THR A 46 -11.02 3.52 -6.64
N HIS A 47 -10.78 2.96 -7.84
CA HIS A 47 -11.76 2.83 -8.91
C HIS A 47 -12.52 4.11 -9.26
N SER A 48 -11.81 5.24 -9.33
CA SER A 48 -12.40 6.55 -9.64
C SER A 48 -13.54 6.96 -8.68
N GLN A 49 -13.55 6.45 -7.44
CA GLN A 49 -14.57 6.82 -6.44
C GLN A 49 -14.27 8.21 -5.83
N ILE A 50 -14.58 9.25 -6.61
CA ILE A 50 -14.36 10.66 -6.24
C ILE A 50 -15.33 11.11 -5.15
N ASP A 51 -16.62 10.82 -5.32
CA ASP A 51 -17.67 11.17 -4.36
C ASP A 51 -17.94 10.02 -3.38
N PRO A 52 -18.52 10.30 -2.20
CA PRO A 52 -19.06 9.25 -1.35
C PRO A 52 -20.19 8.46 -2.04
N PHE A 53 -20.40 7.22 -1.63
CA PHE A 53 -21.59 6.48 -2.01
C PHE A 53 -22.86 7.16 -1.50
N PRO A 54 -23.99 7.06 -2.24
CA PRO A 54 -25.25 7.66 -1.80
C PRO A 54 -25.73 7.06 -0.48
N SER A 55 -26.55 7.81 0.27
CA SER A 55 -27.14 7.36 1.54
C SER A 55 -27.98 6.09 1.42
N SER A 56 -28.47 5.79 0.21
CA SER A 56 -29.23 4.59 -0.12
C SER A 56 -28.36 3.37 -0.46
N HIS A 57 -27.03 3.52 -0.50
CA HIS A 57 -26.14 2.41 -0.84
C HIS A 57 -26.24 1.28 0.20
N LYS A 58 -26.50 0.05 -0.27
CA LYS A 58 -26.89 -1.09 0.57
C LYS A 58 -25.89 -1.42 1.69
N HIS A 59 -24.59 -1.34 1.39
CA HIS A 59 -23.54 -1.82 2.29
C HIS A 59 -22.66 -0.71 2.88
N TYR A 60 -22.60 0.45 2.22
CA TYR A 60 -21.59 1.49 2.48
C TYR A 60 -22.18 2.91 2.36
N PRO A 61 -23.37 3.18 2.94
CA PRO A 61 -24.05 4.46 2.77
C PRO A 61 -23.19 5.62 3.27
N ASN A 62 -23.02 6.65 2.44
CA ASN A 62 -22.19 7.84 2.73
C ASN A 62 -20.70 7.55 2.99
N MET A 63 -20.18 6.36 2.70
CA MET A 63 -18.75 6.04 2.83
C MET A 63 -17.97 6.40 1.56
N ALA A 64 -16.64 6.24 1.58
CA ALA A 64 -15.73 6.58 0.49
C ALA A 64 -15.66 8.09 0.17
N GLY A 65 -15.11 8.41 -1.00
CA GLY A 65 -14.94 9.77 -1.51
C GLY A 65 -13.60 10.41 -1.13
N VAL A 66 -13.03 11.15 -2.08
CA VAL A 66 -11.74 11.82 -1.98
C VAL A 66 -11.70 12.84 -0.84
N ALA A 67 -12.76 13.64 -0.67
CA ALA A 67 -12.79 14.67 0.38
C ALA A 67 -12.70 14.07 1.80
N LYS A 68 -13.44 12.99 2.05
CA LYS A 68 -13.42 12.29 3.34
C LYS A 68 -12.08 11.60 3.58
N ARG A 69 -11.52 10.98 2.53
CA ARG A 69 -10.19 10.37 2.58
C ARG A 69 -9.11 11.41 2.94
N LYS A 70 -9.14 12.56 2.25
CA LYS A 70 -8.23 13.68 2.53
C LYS A 70 -8.34 14.16 3.98
N GLN A 71 -9.56 14.35 4.49
CA GLN A 71 -9.77 14.78 5.87
C GLN A 71 -9.11 13.82 6.87
N PHE A 72 -9.27 12.51 6.69
CA PHE A 72 -8.64 11.51 7.53
C PHE A 72 -7.11 11.54 7.43
N ILE A 73 -6.56 11.60 6.21
CA ILE A 73 -5.12 11.69 5.97
C ILE A 73 -4.53 12.94 6.65
N ASP A 74 -5.19 14.09 6.50
CA ASP A 74 -4.77 15.36 7.09
C ASP A 74 -4.83 15.29 8.62
N GLN A 75 -5.84 14.63 9.20
CA GLN A 75 -5.91 14.38 10.65
C GLN A 75 -4.71 13.54 11.13
N VAL A 76 -4.43 12.41 10.48
CA VAL A 76 -3.29 11.56 10.86
C VAL A 76 -1.97 12.32 10.75
N ARG A 77 -1.79 13.15 9.72
CA ARG A 77 -0.59 13.99 9.56
C ARG A 77 -0.49 15.12 10.58
N ALA A 78 -1.61 15.55 11.17
CA ALA A 78 -1.59 16.48 12.30
C ALA A 78 -1.18 15.78 13.62
N GLU A 79 -1.45 14.48 13.73
CA GLU A 79 -1.12 13.65 14.90
C GLU A 79 0.27 13.00 14.81
N GLN A 80 0.78 12.76 13.61
CA GLN A 80 1.99 11.98 13.33
C GLN A 80 2.94 12.73 12.41
N GLU A 81 4.22 12.83 12.79
CA GLU A 81 5.24 13.56 12.02
C GLU A 81 5.73 12.75 10.80
N ASN A 82 5.95 11.44 10.98
CA ASN A 82 6.59 10.58 9.99
C ASN A 82 5.59 9.71 9.23
N VAL A 83 4.76 10.35 8.41
CA VAL A 83 3.74 9.65 7.60
C VAL A 83 4.22 9.43 6.16
N LEU A 84 3.95 8.23 5.63
CA LEU A 84 3.94 7.93 4.19
C LEU A 84 2.53 7.49 3.77
N LEU A 85 2.08 7.91 2.61
CA LEU A 85 0.79 7.53 2.02
C LEU A 85 1.03 6.81 0.69
N LEU A 86 0.58 5.55 0.60
CA LEU A 86 0.86 4.67 -0.53
C LEU A 86 -0.42 4.13 -1.18
N ASP A 87 -0.39 3.82 -2.47
CA ASP A 87 -1.51 3.17 -3.16
C ASP A 87 -1.09 1.90 -3.90
N ALA A 88 -1.91 0.84 -3.78
CA ALA A 88 -1.61 -0.45 -4.40
C ALA A 88 -2.16 -0.61 -5.84
N GLY A 89 -2.60 0.45 -6.51
CA GLY A 89 -3.04 0.40 -7.92
C GLY A 89 -4.55 0.23 -8.10
N ASP A 90 -4.99 0.16 -9.36
CA ASP A 90 -6.39 0.30 -9.78
C ASP A 90 -7.01 1.61 -9.26
N ILE A 91 -6.31 2.69 -9.62
CA ILE A 91 -6.73 4.05 -9.35
C ILE A 91 -7.93 4.40 -10.25
N PHE A 92 -7.90 3.89 -11.48
CA PHE A 92 -8.86 4.18 -12.54
C PHE A 92 -10.01 3.20 -12.62
N GLN A 93 -10.95 3.52 -13.53
CA GLN A 93 -12.15 2.77 -13.89
C GLN A 93 -13.10 2.47 -12.70
N GLY A 94 -14.38 2.81 -12.84
CA GLY A 94 -15.40 2.40 -11.85
C GLY A 94 -16.56 3.36 -11.72
N THR A 95 -16.34 4.64 -12.02
CA THR A 95 -17.39 5.67 -12.02
C THR A 95 -17.39 6.47 -13.34
N PRO A 96 -18.46 7.23 -13.64
CA PRO A 96 -18.49 8.11 -14.81
C PRO A 96 -17.34 9.14 -14.85
N TYR A 97 -16.72 9.49 -13.71
CA TYR A 97 -15.60 10.43 -13.68
C TYR A 97 -14.48 10.00 -14.63
N PHE A 98 -14.04 8.74 -14.55
CA PHE A 98 -13.01 8.22 -15.45
C PHE A 98 -13.42 8.28 -16.93
N ASN A 99 -14.70 8.04 -17.24
CA ASN A 99 -15.19 8.09 -18.61
C ASN A 99 -15.07 9.48 -19.23
N PHE A 100 -15.31 10.54 -18.45
CA PHE A 100 -15.26 11.94 -18.90
C PHE A 100 -13.86 12.55 -18.79
N PHE A 101 -13.17 12.31 -17.67
CA PHE A 101 -11.91 12.98 -17.33
C PHE A 101 -10.66 12.13 -17.53
N LYS A 102 -10.82 10.86 -17.93
CA LYS A 102 -9.75 9.99 -18.44
C LYS A 102 -8.57 9.77 -17.48
N GLY A 103 -8.76 9.93 -16.18
CA GLY A 103 -7.73 9.73 -15.14
C GLY A 103 -7.14 11.03 -14.56
N GLU A 104 -7.44 12.20 -15.14
CA GLU A 104 -6.87 13.47 -14.70
C GLU A 104 -7.32 13.84 -13.28
N ILE A 105 -8.61 13.64 -12.95
CA ILE A 105 -9.14 14.01 -11.63
C ILE A 105 -8.56 13.12 -10.55
N GLU A 106 -8.41 11.83 -10.83
CA GLU A 106 -7.86 10.84 -9.93
C GLU A 106 -6.42 11.20 -9.56
N MET A 107 -5.56 11.44 -10.56
CA MET A 107 -4.17 11.83 -10.35
C MET A 107 -4.05 13.15 -9.59
N LYS A 108 -4.80 14.19 -10.00
CA LYS A 108 -4.81 15.48 -9.27
C LYS A 108 -5.32 15.34 -7.83
N SER A 109 -6.29 14.47 -7.59
CA SER A 109 -6.85 14.23 -6.26
C SER A 109 -5.82 13.55 -5.35
N MET A 110 -5.12 12.53 -5.87
CA MET A 110 -4.04 11.87 -5.14
C MET A 110 -2.87 12.81 -4.86
N SER A 111 -2.46 13.63 -5.83
CA SER A 111 -1.44 14.67 -5.63
C SER A 111 -1.84 15.66 -4.52
N LYS A 112 -3.10 16.15 -4.53
CA LYS A 112 -3.62 17.04 -3.47
C LYS A 112 -3.78 16.37 -2.10
N MET A 113 -3.97 15.05 -2.07
CA MET A 113 -3.92 14.25 -0.85
C MET A 113 -2.49 13.97 -0.41
N GLY A 114 -1.49 14.26 -1.25
CA GLY A 114 -0.07 14.04 -0.97
C GLY A 114 0.27 12.56 -0.91
N TYR A 115 -0.18 11.73 -1.85
CA TYR A 115 0.39 10.38 -1.98
C TYR A 115 1.90 10.47 -2.22
N ASP A 116 2.65 9.52 -1.68
CA ASP A 116 4.11 9.49 -1.77
C ASP A 116 4.58 8.57 -2.91
N ALA A 117 3.84 7.48 -3.14
CA ALA A 117 4.03 6.55 -4.25
C ALA A 117 2.77 5.69 -4.49
N ALA A 118 2.66 5.12 -5.69
CA ALA A 118 1.64 4.13 -6.03
C ALA A 118 2.24 3.05 -6.95
N THR A 119 1.61 1.87 -7.05
CA THR A 119 1.89 0.90 -8.13
C THR A 119 0.79 0.94 -9.19
N ILE A 120 0.93 0.12 -10.23
CA ILE A 120 0.00 0.04 -11.37
C ILE A 120 -0.81 -1.26 -11.26
N GLY A 121 -2.13 -1.14 -11.35
CA GLY A 121 -3.06 -2.24 -11.47
C GLY A 121 -3.52 -2.50 -12.91
N ASN A 122 -4.40 -3.49 -13.09
CA ASN A 122 -4.88 -3.85 -14.43
C ASN A 122 -5.83 -2.79 -15.01
N HIS A 123 -6.69 -2.18 -14.20
CA HIS A 123 -7.65 -1.17 -14.64
C HIS A 123 -6.98 0.16 -14.99
N ASP A 124 -5.74 0.36 -14.57
CA ASP A 124 -4.97 1.54 -14.98
C ASP A 124 -4.67 1.55 -16.50
N PHE A 125 -4.80 0.39 -17.17
CA PHE A 125 -4.70 0.25 -18.63
C PHE A 125 -6.04 0.40 -19.38
N ASP A 126 -7.16 0.67 -18.72
CA ASP A 126 -8.48 0.69 -19.37
C ASP A 126 -8.64 1.82 -20.40
N ASN A 127 -7.95 2.94 -20.18
CA ASN A 127 -7.83 4.00 -21.20
C ASN A 127 -6.57 3.83 -22.08
N LYS A 128 -6.07 2.59 -22.17
CA LYS A 128 -4.83 2.18 -22.83
C LYS A 128 -3.59 2.78 -22.15
N VAL A 129 -2.42 2.23 -22.48
CA VAL A 129 -1.12 2.68 -21.98
C VAL A 129 -0.87 4.15 -22.32
N ASP A 130 -1.37 4.63 -23.48
CA ASP A 130 -1.33 6.03 -23.87
C ASP A 130 -2.16 6.94 -22.94
N GLY A 131 -3.34 6.47 -22.53
CA GLY A 131 -4.17 7.18 -21.56
C GLY A 131 -3.50 7.30 -20.20
N LEU A 132 -2.93 6.20 -19.70
CA LEU A 132 -2.13 6.20 -18.47
C LEU A 132 -0.95 7.19 -18.58
N SER A 133 -0.20 7.13 -19.68
CA SER A 133 0.92 8.03 -19.96
C SER A 133 0.54 9.51 -19.99
N ASN A 134 -0.67 9.83 -20.46
CA ASN A 134 -1.14 11.20 -20.61
C ASN A 134 -1.53 11.85 -19.28
N VAL A 135 -1.86 11.06 -18.26
CA VAL A 135 -2.26 11.58 -16.94
C VAL A 135 -1.11 11.60 -15.93
N MET A 136 0.02 10.94 -16.21
CA MET A 136 1.23 10.99 -15.40
C MET A 136 1.70 12.41 -15.03
N PRO A 137 1.61 13.45 -15.91
CA PRO A 137 1.98 14.81 -15.53
C PRO A 137 1.15 15.43 -14.41
N HIS A 138 0.04 14.80 -14.00
CA HIS A 138 -0.80 15.25 -12.89
C HIS A 138 -0.48 14.56 -11.56
N ALA A 139 0.42 13.58 -11.56
CA ALA A 139 0.89 12.89 -10.37
C ALA A 139 2.13 13.61 -9.80
N ASP A 140 2.02 14.14 -8.58
CA ASP A 140 3.14 14.71 -7.81
C ASP A 140 3.88 13.62 -7.01
N PHE A 141 3.65 12.35 -7.36
CA PHE A 141 4.16 11.15 -6.70
C PHE A 141 4.69 10.16 -7.73
N ASP A 142 5.52 9.23 -7.26
CA ASP A 142 6.16 8.27 -8.16
C ASP A 142 5.28 7.03 -8.37
N MET A 143 5.07 6.65 -9.63
CA MET A 143 4.54 5.33 -9.99
C MET A 143 5.67 4.31 -9.96
N LEU A 144 5.56 3.34 -9.05
CA LEU A 144 6.54 2.30 -8.79
C LEU A 144 6.13 1.00 -9.46
N ILE A 145 7.02 0.42 -10.26
CA ILE A 145 6.76 -0.85 -10.93
C ILE A 145 8.07 -1.53 -11.35
N THR A 146 8.26 -2.79 -10.95
CA THR A 146 9.51 -3.53 -11.23
C THR A 146 9.37 -4.59 -12.30
N ASN A 147 8.15 -5.06 -12.57
CA ASN A 147 7.88 -6.23 -13.41
C ASN A 147 7.13 -5.92 -14.72
N TYR A 148 7.04 -4.64 -15.09
CA TYR A 148 6.64 -4.20 -16.42
C TYR A 148 7.81 -3.52 -17.13
N ASP A 149 8.09 -3.94 -18.37
CA ASP A 149 8.98 -3.24 -19.30
C ASP A 149 8.14 -2.41 -20.28
N PHE A 150 8.26 -1.10 -20.17
CA PHE A 150 7.54 -0.10 -20.97
C PHE A 150 8.36 0.47 -22.13
N SER A 151 9.57 -0.03 -22.40
CA SER A 151 10.55 0.61 -23.32
C SER A 151 10.03 0.86 -24.75
N ASN A 152 8.95 0.20 -25.16
CA ASN A 152 8.35 0.36 -26.49
C ASN A 152 6.92 0.92 -26.41
N THR A 153 6.60 1.67 -25.36
CA THR A 153 5.27 2.27 -25.14
C THR A 153 5.41 3.73 -24.74
N SER A 154 4.30 4.45 -24.70
CA SER A 154 4.26 5.85 -24.22
C SER A 154 4.56 6.03 -22.72
N MET A 155 4.63 4.92 -21.96
CA MET A 155 5.04 4.90 -20.55
C MET A 155 6.54 4.77 -20.35
N ASP A 156 7.35 4.68 -21.42
CA ASP A 156 8.81 4.63 -21.31
C ASP A 156 9.36 5.82 -20.51
N GLY A 157 10.22 5.52 -19.53
CA GLY A 157 10.81 6.49 -18.62
C GLY A 157 9.85 7.20 -17.64
N LYS A 158 8.57 6.80 -17.56
CA LYS A 158 7.56 7.45 -16.69
C LYS A 158 7.32 6.75 -15.35
N THR A 159 7.99 5.64 -15.11
CA THR A 159 7.92 4.89 -13.85
C THR A 159 9.30 4.71 -13.25
N LYS A 160 9.33 4.34 -11.97
CA LYS A 160 10.56 3.94 -11.28
C LYS A 160 10.39 2.51 -10.75
N PRO A 161 11.45 1.71 -10.63
CA PRO A 161 11.32 0.39 -10.00
C PRO A 161 11.02 0.51 -8.50
N TYR A 162 11.71 1.44 -7.82
CA TYR A 162 11.59 1.64 -6.38
C TYR A 162 11.91 3.10 -6.00
N LYS A 163 11.62 3.44 -4.75
CA LYS A 163 11.99 4.70 -4.11
C LYS A 163 12.39 4.47 -2.66
N ILE A 164 13.36 5.25 -2.20
CA ILE A 164 13.79 5.25 -0.80
C ILE A 164 13.30 6.54 -0.16
N PHE A 165 12.56 6.39 0.93
CA PHE A 165 12.12 7.50 1.77
C PHE A 165 12.97 7.55 3.04
N HIS A 166 13.27 8.77 3.50
CA HIS A 166 13.99 9.03 4.73
C HIS A 166 13.07 9.75 5.70
N LYS A 167 12.73 9.12 6.83
CA LYS A 167 11.86 9.66 7.86
C LYS A 167 12.49 9.39 9.23
N ASP A 168 12.81 10.44 9.98
CA ASP A 168 13.50 10.34 11.27
C ASP A 168 14.74 9.41 11.24
N GLY A 169 15.54 9.51 10.17
CA GLY A 169 16.74 8.69 9.99
C GLY A 169 16.48 7.19 9.75
N ILE A 170 15.23 6.77 9.51
CA ILE A 170 14.83 5.45 9.03
C ILE A 170 14.80 5.46 7.50
N LYS A 171 15.49 4.50 6.85
CA LYS A 171 15.43 4.28 5.39
C LYS A 171 14.31 3.30 5.05
N ILE A 172 13.31 3.76 4.32
CA ILE A 172 12.14 2.97 3.92
C ILE A 172 12.21 2.75 2.41
N GLY A 173 12.48 1.52 2.00
CA GLY A 173 12.48 1.12 0.60
C GLY A 173 11.09 0.68 0.16
N VAL A 174 10.56 1.29 -0.89
CA VAL A 174 9.25 0.94 -1.46
C VAL A 174 9.44 0.57 -2.93
N PHE A 175 8.90 -0.56 -3.37
CA PHE A 175 8.89 -0.99 -4.78
C PHE A 175 7.50 -1.50 -5.17
N GLY A 176 7.21 -1.57 -6.47
CA GLY A 176 5.90 -1.94 -6.98
C GLY A 176 5.88 -3.20 -7.84
N ILE A 177 4.82 -4.00 -7.73
CA ILE A 177 4.54 -5.19 -8.53
C ILE A 177 3.14 -5.06 -9.14
N GLY A 178 3.05 -5.23 -10.46
CA GLY A 178 1.78 -5.28 -11.19
C GLY A 178 1.39 -6.71 -11.52
N ILE A 179 0.12 -6.93 -11.86
CA ILE A 179 -0.41 -8.24 -12.26
C ILE A 179 -0.09 -8.60 -13.71
N LYS A 180 -0.08 -9.89 -14.03
CA LYS A 180 0.00 -10.32 -15.42
C LYS A 180 -1.22 -9.83 -16.22
N LEU A 181 -0.99 -9.01 -17.25
CA LEU A 181 -2.06 -8.39 -18.05
C LEU A 181 -2.68 -9.33 -19.09
N ASP A 182 -1.88 -10.26 -19.63
CA ASP A 182 -2.33 -11.24 -20.61
C ASP A 182 -3.41 -12.15 -20.03
N GLY A 183 -4.61 -12.11 -20.62
CA GLY A 183 -5.81 -12.79 -20.14
C GLY A 183 -6.75 -11.93 -19.27
N LEU A 184 -6.27 -10.78 -18.74
CA LEU A 184 -7.07 -9.85 -17.93
C LEU A 184 -7.41 -8.56 -18.67
N VAL A 185 -6.47 -8.08 -19.49
CA VAL A 185 -6.58 -6.82 -20.23
C VAL A 185 -6.41 -7.11 -21.72
N SER A 186 -7.13 -6.38 -22.57
CA SER A 186 -6.99 -6.51 -24.02
C SER A 186 -5.58 -6.11 -24.48
N LYS A 187 -4.96 -6.89 -25.38
CA LYS A 187 -3.59 -6.63 -25.89
C LYS A 187 -3.40 -5.21 -26.44
N SER A 188 -4.43 -4.65 -27.08
CA SER A 188 -4.41 -3.28 -27.61
C SER A 188 -4.34 -2.19 -26.53
N CYS A 189 -4.69 -2.51 -25.27
CA CYS A 189 -4.62 -1.57 -24.16
C CYS A 189 -3.21 -1.46 -23.58
N TYR A 190 -2.48 -2.57 -23.43
CA TYR A 190 -1.12 -2.54 -22.87
C TYR A 190 0.00 -2.61 -23.92
N GLN A 191 -0.35 -2.77 -25.21
CA GLN A 191 0.58 -2.69 -26.35
C GLN A 191 1.84 -3.56 -26.12
N GLU A 192 3.03 -3.04 -26.36
CA GLU A 192 4.31 -3.74 -26.22
C GLU A 192 4.80 -3.89 -24.77
N THR A 193 3.99 -3.52 -23.76
CA THR A 193 4.33 -3.73 -22.35
C THR A 193 4.61 -5.22 -22.11
N LYS A 194 5.82 -5.54 -21.62
CA LYS A 194 6.21 -6.91 -21.28
C LYS A 194 6.09 -7.13 -19.79
N TYR A 195 5.56 -8.30 -19.42
CA TYR A 195 5.47 -8.76 -18.04
C TYR A 195 6.62 -9.71 -17.72
N SER A 196 7.22 -9.56 -16.54
CA SER A 196 8.08 -10.56 -15.91
C SER A 196 7.45 -11.07 -14.61
N SER A 197 7.92 -12.21 -14.09
CA SER A 197 7.43 -12.76 -12.82
C SER A 197 7.52 -11.70 -11.71
N GLY A 198 6.39 -11.45 -11.05
CA GLY A 198 6.33 -10.54 -9.90
C GLY A 198 7.11 -11.10 -8.71
N ILE A 199 7.16 -12.42 -8.54
CA ILE A 199 7.90 -13.06 -7.44
C ILE A 199 9.41 -12.94 -7.64
N ASP A 200 9.91 -13.18 -8.86
CA ASP A 200 11.34 -13.03 -9.17
C ASP A 200 11.77 -11.56 -9.02
N ALA A 201 10.98 -10.62 -9.54
CA ALA A 201 11.23 -9.20 -9.41
C ALA A 201 11.21 -8.77 -7.92
N ALA A 202 10.23 -9.21 -7.15
CA ALA A 202 10.14 -8.89 -5.73
C ALA A 202 11.34 -9.41 -4.94
N GLN A 203 11.83 -10.63 -5.22
CA GLN A 203 13.04 -11.15 -4.58
C GLN A 203 14.29 -10.34 -4.97
N GLN A 204 14.41 -9.92 -6.23
CA GLN A 204 15.52 -9.09 -6.68
C GLN A 204 15.53 -7.74 -5.95
N PHE A 205 14.41 -7.02 -5.97
CA PHE A 205 14.35 -5.66 -5.43
C PHE A 205 14.32 -5.64 -3.90
N SER A 206 13.71 -6.63 -3.23
CA SER A 206 13.80 -6.72 -1.77
C SER A 206 15.23 -6.93 -1.29
N LYS A 207 16.02 -7.75 -2.00
CA LYS A 207 17.44 -7.97 -1.70
C LYS A 207 18.26 -6.71 -1.93
N LEU A 208 18.08 -6.04 -3.06
CA LEU A 208 18.75 -4.77 -3.37
C LEU A 208 18.45 -3.73 -2.27
N LEU A 209 17.16 -3.52 -1.97
CA LEU A 209 16.74 -2.56 -0.96
C LEU A 209 17.31 -2.89 0.42
N LYS A 210 17.37 -4.18 0.78
CA LYS A 210 17.85 -4.59 2.10
C LYS A 210 19.36 -4.45 2.27
N PHE A 211 20.15 -4.84 1.27
CA PHE A 211 21.60 -5.02 1.44
C PHE A 211 22.46 -3.99 0.70
N GLU A 212 22.00 -3.50 -0.45
CA GLU A 212 22.74 -2.50 -1.21
C GLU A 212 22.32 -1.10 -0.74
N GLU A 213 21.01 -0.88 -0.62
CA GLU A 213 20.46 0.39 -0.15
C GLU A 213 20.36 0.48 1.37
N ASN A 214 20.60 -0.61 2.10
CA ASN A 214 20.58 -0.64 3.56
C ASN A 214 19.26 -0.10 4.15
N CYS A 215 18.12 -0.48 3.57
CA CYS A 215 16.81 -0.09 4.08
C CYS A 215 16.49 -0.80 5.40
N ASP A 216 15.97 -0.04 6.35
CA ASP A 216 15.52 -0.52 7.64
C ASP A 216 14.17 -1.23 7.52
N LEU A 217 13.31 -0.73 6.62
CA LEU A 217 11.99 -1.25 6.29
C LEU A 217 11.84 -1.41 4.78
N VAL A 218 11.36 -2.57 4.31
CA VAL A 218 11.10 -2.85 2.89
C VAL A 218 9.61 -3.15 2.67
N ILE A 219 8.97 -2.33 1.83
CA ILE A 219 7.55 -2.39 1.51
C ILE A 219 7.37 -2.75 0.02
N CYS A 220 6.55 -3.76 -0.25
CA CYS A 220 6.08 -4.11 -1.59
C CYS A 220 4.66 -3.55 -1.79
N LEU A 221 4.46 -2.69 -2.79
CA LEU A 221 3.14 -2.34 -3.30
C LEU A 221 2.76 -3.35 -4.37
N SER A 222 1.83 -4.26 -4.07
CA SER A 222 1.50 -5.37 -4.95
C SER A 222 0.09 -5.23 -5.49
N HIS A 223 -0.07 -5.44 -6.79
CA HIS A 223 -1.38 -5.58 -7.42
C HIS A 223 -1.66 -7.02 -7.87
N LEU A 224 -1.03 -8.03 -7.25
CA LEU A 224 -1.24 -9.43 -7.63
C LEU A 224 -2.57 -10.04 -7.13
N GLY A 225 -3.16 -9.44 -6.10
CA GLY A 225 -4.31 -10.00 -5.39
C GLY A 225 -3.89 -10.79 -4.16
N TYR A 226 -4.77 -10.80 -3.16
CA TYR A 226 -4.53 -11.43 -1.87
C TYR A 226 -4.28 -12.94 -1.98
N THR A 227 -5.10 -13.64 -2.75
CA THR A 227 -4.95 -15.07 -3.08
C THR A 227 -5.30 -15.29 -4.54
N ALA A 228 -4.59 -16.20 -5.22
CA ALA A 228 -4.75 -16.42 -6.65
C ALA A 228 -6.19 -16.82 -7.01
N PHE A 229 -6.71 -16.20 -8.06
CA PHE A 229 -8.02 -16.54 -8.63
C PHE A 229 -7.95 -17.84 -9.44
N ASN A 230 -6.89 -18.02 -10.24
CA ASN A 230 -6.68 -19.23 -11.02
C ASN A 230 -5.42 -19.98 -10.59
N LYS A 231 -5.42 -21.28 -10.86
CA LYS A 231 -4.25 -22.12 -10.61
C LYS A 231 -3.08 -21.67 -11.50
N GLY A 232 -1.98 -21.28 -10.86
CA GLY A 232 -0.76 -20.86 -11.54
C GLY A 232 -0.55 -19.36 -11.57
N ASP A 233 -1.55 -18.57 -11.17
CA ASP A 233 -1.39 -17.13 -10.98
C ASP A 233 -0.52 -16.87 -9.74
N GLU A 234 0.25 -15.79 -9.79
CA GLU A 234 0.98 -15.26 -8.64
C GLU A 234 0.00 -14.45 -7.78
N ASP A 235 0.20 -14.47 -6.46
CA ASP A 235 -0.59 -13.75 -5.48
C ASP A 235 0.29 -13.31 -4.31
N ASP A 236 -0.23 -12.45 -3.44
CA ASP A 236 0.51 -11.88 -2.31
C ASP A 236 0.95 -12.95 -1.30
N HIS A 237 0.18 -14.02 -1.12
CA HIS A 237 0.54 -15.13 -0.23
C HIS A 237 1.73 -15.93 -0.75
N GLN A 238 1.73 -16.21 -2.04
CA GLN A 238 2.84 -16.87 -2.72
C GLN A 238 4.06 -15.97 -2.75
N LEU A 239 3.90 -14.68 -3.03
CA LEU A 239 4.98 -13.70 -3.00
C LEU A 239 5.60 -13.64 -1.60
N ALA A 240 4.79 -13.53 -0.54
CA ALA A 240 5.27 -13.58 0.84
C ALA A 240 6.07 -14.86 1.14
N LYS A 241 5.52 -16.03 0.80
CA LYS A 241 6.13 -17.35 1.09
C LYS A 241 7.42 -17.62 0.32
N LYS A 242 7.51 -17.17 -0.94
CA LYS A 242 8.62 -17.50 -1.85
C LYS A 242 9.76 -16.50 -1.81
N THR A 243 9.52 -15.29 -1.31
CA THR A 243 10.55 -14.23 -1.25
C THR A 243 11.18 -14.13 0.14
N LYS A 244 12.15 -13.21 0.26
CA LYS A 244 12.87 -12.86 1.47
C LYS A 244 12.96 -11.35 1.59
N TYR A 245 13.28 -10.85 2.78
CA TYR A 245 13.65 -9.44 3.06
C TYR A 245 12.55 -8.39 2.87
N ILE A 246 11.33 -8.78 2.52
CA ILE A 246 10.15 -7.91 2.55
C ILE A 246 9.60 -7.93 3.97
N ASP A 247 9.27 -6.76 4.52
CA ASP A 247 8.63 -6.64 5.83
C ASP A 247 7.10 -6.55 5.68
N VAL A 248 6.63 -5.85 4.63
CA VAL A 248 5.21 -5.58 4.39
C VAL A 248 4.87 -5.71 2.90
N ILE A 249 3.76 -6.37 2.60
CA ILE A 249 3.10 -6.38 1.30
C ILE A 249 1.77 -5.66 1.46
N ILE A 250 1.63 -4.56 0.74
CA ILE A 250 0.39 -3.78 0.64
C ILE A 250 -0.25 -4.14 -0.69
N GLY A 251 -1.30 -4.95 -0.62
CA GLY A 251 -1.97 -5.57 -1.77
C GLY A 251 -3.12 -4.74 -2.34
N GLY A 252 -3.51 -5.08 -3.57
CA GLY A 252 -4.68 -4.59 -4.30
C GLY A 252 -5.36 -5.72 -5.09
N HIS A 253 -6.09 -5.40 -6.16
CA HIS A 253 -6.70 -6.30 -7.14
C HIS A 253 -7.90 -7.12 -6.65
N SER A 254 -7.74 -7.88 -5.56
CA SER A 254 -8.77 -8.83 -5.10
C SER A 254 -9.87 -8.23 -4.24
N HIS A 255 -9.88 -6.91 -4.07
CA HIS A 255 -10.85 -6.13 -3.27
C HIS A 255 -11.05 -6.67 -1.84
N THR A 256 -10.02 -7.30 -1.28
CA THR A 256 -10.16 -8.04 -0.02
C THR A 256 -10.18 -7.05 1.15
N PHE A 257 -11.28 -7.03 1.89
CA PHE A 257 -11.35 -6.34 3.17
C PHE A 257 -10.73 -7.21 4.25
N LEU A 258 -9.64 -6.74 4.85
CA LEU A 258 -9.08 -7.31 6.06
C LEU A 258 -9.44 -6.44 7.26
N ASP A 259 -9.57 -7.08 8.42
CA ASP A 259 -9.74 -6.40 9.72
C ASP A 259 -8.40 -6.15 10.42
N GLU A 260 -7.39 -6.97 10.09
CA GLU A 260 -5.99 -6.76 10.45
C GLU A 260 -5.08 -7.39 9.37
N PRO A 261 -3.80 -6.96 9.25
CA PRO A 261 -2.82 -7.60 8.39
C PRO A 261 -2.65 -9.07 8.73
N THR A 262 -2.55 -9.91 7.69
CA THR A 262 -2.21 -11.32 7.87
C THR A 262 -0.70 -11.48 8.03
N VAL A 263 -0.28 -12.16 9.10
CA VAL A 263 1.13 -12.48 9.33
C VAL A 263 1.48 -13.79 8.64
N MET A 264 2.41 -13.73 7.69
CA MET A 264 2.87 -14.87 6.92
C MET A 264 4.34 -15.17 7.17
N LYS A 265 4.74 -16.43 6.94
CA LYS A 265 6.15 -16.84 6.97
C LYS A 265 6.74 -16.78 5.57
N ASN A 266 7.88 -16.12 5.43
CA ASN A 266 8.64 -16.09 4.19
C ASN A 266 9.59 -17.29 4.05
N ALA A 267 10.40 -17.31 2.98
CA ALA A 267 11.31 -18.41 2.69
C ALA A 267 12.44 -18.62 3.74
N GLU A 268 12.58 -17.72 4.72
CA GLU A 268 13.48 -17.84 5.87
C GLU A 268 12.74 -17.97 7.21
N ASP A 269 11.45 -18.33 7.19
CA ASP A 269 10.58 -18.43 8.37
C ASP A 269 10.47 -17.11 9.19
N LYS A 270 10.74 -15.97 8.54
CA LYS A 270 10.52 -14.64 9.11
C LYS A 270 9.11 -14.16 8.80
N ASP A 271 8.56 -13.38 9.72
CA ASP A 271 7.23 -12.79 9.59
C ASP A 271 7.23 -11.71 8.51
N VAL A 272 6.18 -11.71 7.67
CA VAL A 272 5.86 -10.69 6.67
C VAL A 272 4.40 -10.33 6.82
N LEU A 273 4.08 -9.05 6.83
CA LEU A 273 2.71 -8.57 6.90
C LEU A 273 2.12 -8.51 5.50
N VAL A 274 0.92 -9.03 5.31
CA VAL A 274 0.14 -8.90 4.07
C VAL A 274 -1.15 -8.19 4.41
N THR A 275 -1.43 -7.05 3.76
CA THR A 275 -2.62 -6.25 4.05
C THR A 275 -3.27 -5.70 2.79
N GLN A 276 -4.58 -5.45 2.87
CA GLN A 276 -5.42 -4.86 1.82
C GLN A 276 -6.67 -4.26 2.49
N VAL A 277 -7.22 -3.19 1.91
CA VAL A 277 -8.30 -2.40 2.52
C VAL A 277 -9.59 -2.35 1.70
N GLY A 278 -9.85 -3.42 0.94
CA GLY A 278 -11.05 -3.55 0.13
C GLY A 278 -10.96 -2.78 -1.18
N TYR A 279 -11.87 -1.83 -1.41
CA TYR A 279 -11.94 -1.05 -2.66
C TYR A 279 -12.66 0.29 -2.46
N ALA A 280 -12.74 1.08 -3.53
CA ALA A 280 -13.40 2.39 -3.64
C ALA A 280 -12.89 3.44 -2.65
N GLY A 281 -11.77 3.16 -1.96
CA GLY A 281 -11.30 3.90 -0.80
C GLY A 281 -12.36 4.09 0.29
N ILE A 282 -13.14 3.04 0.54
CA ILE A 282 -14.07 2.94 1.67
C ILE A 282 -13.29 2.96 3.00
N LYS A 283 -12.11 2.34 3.03
CA LYS A 283 -11.17 2.31 4.15
C LYS A 283 -9.82 2.92 3.73
N VAL A 284 -9.10 3.46 4.71
CA VAL A 284 -7.66 3.77 4.62
C VAL A 284 -6.97 2.91 5.66
N GLY A 285 -5.98 2.12 5.24
CA GLY A 285 -5.20 1.30 6.17
C GLY A 285 -4.13 2.14 6.85
N ARG A 286 -3.87 1.85 8.12
CA ARG A 286 -2.80 2.47 8.90
C ARG A 286 -1.95 1.39 9.55
N LEU A 287 -0.65 1.42 9.29
CA LEU A 287 0.36 0.61 9.96
C LEU A 287 1.35 1.55 10.66
N ASP A 288 1.50 1.40 11.97
CA ASP A 288 2.49 2.14 12.74
C ASP A 288 3.66 1.22 13.10
N PHE A 289 4.86 1.52 12.61
CA PHE A 289 6.09 0.80 12.88
C PHE A 289 6.91 1.53 13.92
N TYR A 290 7.36 0.80 14.95
CA TYR A 290 8.19 1.34 16.02
C TYR A 290 9.62 0.81 15.91
N PHE A 291 10.59 1.71 15.95
CA PHE A 291 12.01 1.41 15.82
C PHE A 291 12.78 1.82 17.07
N ASN A 292 13.81 1.04 17.40
CA ASN A 292 14.82 1.41 18.39
C ASN A 292 16.21 1.17 17.79
N ASP A 293 17.05 2.21 17.81
CA ASP A 293 18.34 2.23 17.10
C ASP A 293 18.21 1.74 15.64
N ASN A 294 17.19 2.24 14.94
CA ASN A 294 16.82 1.89 13.56
C ASN A 294 16.47 0.41 13.29
N LYS A 295 16.29 -0.41 14.33
CA LYS A 295 15.81 -1.78 14.20
C LYS A 295 14.30 -1.84 14.46
N PRO A 296 13.50 -2.50 13.60
CA PRO A 296 12.07 -2.65 13.83
C PRO A 296 11.83 -3.51 15.08
N LEU A 297 11.12 -2.94 16.04
CA LEU A 297 10.75 -3.61 17.29
C LEU A 297 9.38 -4.25 17.19
N ALA A 298 8.40 -3.52 16.65
CA ALA A 298 7.01 -3.92 16.62
C ALA A 298 6.21 -3.11 15.59
N TYR A 299 4.98 -3.54 15.34
CA TYR A 299 3.99 -2.78 14.58
C TYR A 299 2.62 -2.83 15.28
N SER A 300 1.80 -1.80 15.06
CA SER A 300 0.35 -1.84 15.27
C SER A 300 -0.36 -1.56 13.96
N SER A 301 -1.58 -2.09 13.82
CA SER A 301 -2.39 -1.90 12.63
C SER A 301 -3.79 -1.50 13.03
N ASP A 302 -4.29 -0.44 12.43
CA ASP A 302 -5.68 -0.04 12.51
C ASP A 302 -6.20 0.13 11.09
N HIS A 303 -7.36 -0.45 10.81
CA HIS A 303 -8.12 -0.09 9.62
C HIS A 303 -9.17 0.91 10.04
N PHE A 304 -8.94 2.18 9.68
CA PHE A 304 -9.96 3.20 9.93
C PHE A 304 -11.12 2.95 8.97
N GLN A 305 -12.18 2.36 9.51
CA GLN A 305 -13.52 2.63 9.04
C GLN A 305 -13.81 4.06 9.48
N LEU A 306 -14.18 4.94 8.57
CA LEU A 306 -14.90 6.16 8.95
C LEU A 306 -16.20 5.69 9.62
N TYR A 307 -16.16 5.43 10.93
CA TYR A 307 -17.36 5.39 11.76
C TYR A 307 -17.99 6.76 11.57
N ALA A 308 -19.07 6.79 10.78
CA ALA A 308 -20.18 7.71 10.93
C ALA A 308 -19.81 9.04 11.61
N ILE A 309 -19.04 9.90 10.94
CA ILE A 309 -19.22 11.33 11.18
C ILE A 309 -20.56 11.63 10.50
N LYS A 310 -21.61 11.58 11.32
CA LYS A 310 -22.92 12.16 11.00
C LYS A 310 -22.76 13.63 10.64
#